data_AF-A0A964LF24-F1
#
_entry.id   AF-A0A964LF24-F1
#
_cell.length_a   1.000
_cell.length_b   1.000
_cell.length_c   1.000
_cell.angle_alpha   90.00
_cell.angle_beta   90.00
_cell.angle_gamma   90.00
#
_symmetry.space_group_name_H-M   'P 1'
#
loop_
_entity.id
_entity.type
_entity.pdbx_description
1 polymer ?
#
loop_
_entity_poly.entity_id
_entity_poly.type
_entity_poly.pdbx_seq_one_letter_code
_entity_poly.pdbx_strand_id
1 'polypeptide(L)'
;MKTALSLKTERILSKSALDQPLAKVSISSRGLGWGSVMVNISSALGGSALGTRLLGGHSMIEKGQVVLMLGESGGAFTAAFRGVTGGQFHFKPAPDRWSIAETAEHVTVAETGSGKLIRGKLVREATAPELLAQTVGAEERVDGRLAKRDQPFPAPDFVLPTGRWTTPEEMIAVFEESRQATIDFIKTTEHDLTTFAVPHPALGPLNGLQWGYFLVRHCVRHIEQIDEVKAAAGYPK
;
A
#
# COMPACT_ATOMS: atom_id res chain seq x y z
N MET A 1 -15.87 42.95 58.98
CA MET A 1 -14.55 43.60 58.79
C MET A 1 -13.92 42.98 57.53
N LYS A 2 -13.97 43.68 56.38
CA LYS A 2 -12.80 44.15 55.58
C LYS A 2 -11.64 43.13 55.57
N THR A 3 -11.22 42.57 54.43
CA THR A 3 -10.46 43.30 53.38
C THR A 3 -10.54 42.62 52.01
N ALA A 4 -10.54 43.43 50.95
CA ALA A 4 -10.49 43.05 49.55
C ALA A 4 -9.05 42.77 49.06
N LEU A 5 -8.91 41.95 48.01
CA LEU A 5 -7.93 42.21 46.94
C LEU A 5 -8.35 41.49 45.65
N SER A 6 -8.68 42.31 44.66
CA SER A 6 -8.85 42.01 43.25
C SER A 6 -7.49 41.82 42.60
N LEU A 7 -7.31 40.78 41.79
CA LEU A 7 -6.36 40.79 40.67
C LEU A 7 -6.88 39.89 39.54
N LYS A 8 -7.16 40.53 38.40
CA LYS A 8 -7.41 39.94 37.09
C LYS A 8 -6.20 39.10 36.68
N THR A 9 -6.42 37.94 36.09
CA THR A 9 -5.40 37.29 35.26
C THR A 9 -6.00 36.94 33.91
N GLU A 10 -5.32 37.40 32.88
CA GLU A 10 -5.75 37.40 31.50
C GLU A 10 -5.63 36.03 30.84
N ARG A 11 -6.46 35.90 29.80
CA ARG A 11 -6.60 34.81 28.86
C ARG A 11 -5.30 34.59 28.08
N ILE A 12 -4.65 33.44 28.26
CA ILE A 12 -3.65 32.92 27.32
C ILE A 12 -4.27 31.72 26.60
N LEU A 13 -4.82 31.99 25.42
CA LEU A 13 -5.12 30.96 24.41
C LEU A 13 -3.77 30.54 23.81
N SER A 14 -3.26 29.35 24.14
CA SER A 14 -2.17 28.78 23.36
C SER A 14 -2.73 28.32 22.02
N LYS A 15 -2.27 28.95 20.95
CA LYS A 15 -2.63 28.62 19.57
C LYS A 15 -2.23 27.18 19.24
N SER A 16 -3.22 26.48 18.69
CA SER A 16 -3.19 25.25 17.88
C SER A 16 -1.89 25.02 17.10
N ALA A 17 -1.39 23.78 17.12
CA ALA A 17 -0.29 23.28 16.31
C ALA A 17 -0.71 22.91 14.86
N LEU A 18 -1.69 23.62 14.27
CA LEU A 18 -2.19 23.36 12.92
C LEU A 18 -1.85 24.44 11.87
N ASP A 19 -0.96 25.38 12.17
CA ASP A 19 -0.58 26.46 11.23
C ASP A 19 0.93 26.50 10.93
N GLN A 20 1.46 25.42 10.36
CA GLN A 20 2.73 25.47 9.63
C GLN A 20 2.45 25.32 8.13
N PRO A 21 2.84 26.26 7.27
CA PRO A 21 2.57 26.17 5.84
C PRO A 21 3.33 24.98 5.25
N LEU A 22 2.60 24.11 4.55
CA LEU A 22 3.19 23.02 3.77
C LEU A 22 4.18 23.61 2.76
N ALA A 23 5.44 23.23 2.89
CA ALA A 23 6.47 23.55 1.92
C ALA A 23 6.02 23.02 0.54
N LYS A 24 5.93 23.92 -0.44
CA LYS A 24 5.63 23.57 -1.83
C LYS A 24 6.76 22.69 -2.37
N VAL A 25 6.53 21.39 -2.45
CA VAL A 25 7.37 20.47 -3.24
C VAL A 25 6.96 20.65 -4.70
N SER A 26 7.82 21.29 -5.48
CA SER A 26 7.72 21.34 -6.94
C SER A 26 8.21 20.01 -7.50
N ILE A 27 7.29 19.18 -8.02
CA ILE A 27 7.64 17.94 -8.71
C ILE A 27 7.84 18.28 -10.20
N SER A 28 9.10 18.28 -10.63
CA SER A 28 9.49 18.39 -12.04
C SER A 28 9.18 17.08 -12.76
N SER A 29 8.37 17.14 -13.81
CA SER A 29 7.95 16.03 -14.65
C SER A 29 9.02 15.62 -15.68
N ARG A 30 10.23 15.30 -15.23
CA ARG A 30 11.23 14.62 -16.08
C ARG A 30 12.04 13.61 -15.29
N GLY A 31 11.77 12.33 -15.56
CA GLY A 31 12.73 11.25 -15.46
C GLY A 31 13.24 10.92 -14.07
N LEU A 32 12.43 10.26 -13.25
CA LEU A 32 12.92 9.40 -12.19
C LEU A 32 12.42 7.98 -12.50
N GLY A 33 13.32 7.16 -13.05
CA GLY A 33 13.10 5.73 -13.09
C GLY A 33 12.97 5.21 -11.66
N TRP A 34 11.98 4.36 -11.41
CA TRP A 34 11.61 3.79 -10.11
C TRP A 34 12.73 3.01 -9.39
N GLY A 35 13.92 2.89 -9.99
CA GLY A 35 15.11 2.32 -9.35
C GLY A 35 15.61 3.08 -8.12
N SER A 36 15.28 4.38 -7.95
CA SER A 36 15.75 5.15 -6.77
C SER A 36 14.96 4.93 -5.48
N VAL A 37 13.72 4.41 -5.54
CA VAL A 37 12.95 4.12 -4.30
C VAL A 37 13.44 2.83 -3.63
N MET A 38 14.09 1.93 -4.38
CA MET A 38 14.70 0.70 -3.84
C MET A 38 16.12 0.91 -3.28
N VAL A 39 16.80 2.03 -3.59
CA VAL A 39 18.20 2.28 -3.21
C VAL A 39 18.29 3.45 -2.23
N ASN A 40 17.83 3.26 -1.00
CA ASN A 40 18.31 4.04 0.16
C ASN A 40 17.90 3.41 1.51
N ILE A 41 18.25 2.12 1.70
CA ILE A 41 18.24 1.48 3.02
C ILE A 41 19.60 0.81 3.27
N SER A 42 20.67 1.60 3.34
CA SER A 42 21.99 1.09 3.80
C SER A 42 22.91 2.13 4.46
N SER A 43 22.47 3.36 4.74
CA SER A 43 23.40 4.40 5.22
C SER A 43 22.98 5.14 6.49
N ALA A 44 21.98 4.65 7.23
CA ALA A 44 21.52 5.34 8.45
C ALA A 44 21.65 4.50 9.73
N LEU A 45 22.76 3.80 9.96
CA LEU A 45 23.19 3.42 11.32
C LEU A 45 24.73 3.31 11.36
N GLY A 46 25.37 4.42 11.73
CA GLY A 46 26.78 4.42 12.13
C GLY A 46 26.95 3.85 13.54
N GLY A 47 27.62 2.69 13.62
CA GLY A 47 28.53 2.30 14.70
C GLY A 47 27.97 2.02 16.10
N SER A 48 27.85 0.73 16.47
CA SER A 48 28.87 0.04 17.28
C SER A 48 28.49 -1.44 17.48
N ALA A 49 29.51 -2.28 17.53
CA ALA A 49 29.48 -3.72 17.32
C ALA A 49 28.91 -4.55 18.50
N LEU A 50 28.22 -5.65 18.18
CA LEU A 50 28.49 -7.03 18.65
C LEU A 50 27.36 -7.97 18.22
N GLY A 51 27.70 -8.99 17.42
CA GLY A 51 26.82 -10.14 17.18
C GLY A 51 26.74 -10.61 15.72
N THR A 52 27.85 -11.07 15.15
CA THR A 52 27.83 -11.85 13.90
C THR A 52 27.06 -13.15 14.13
N ARG A 53 25.84 -13.27 13.57
CA ARG A 53 25.20 -14.57 13.36
C ARG A 53 25.14 -14.84 11.85
N LEU A 54 26.20 -15.48 11.37
CA LEU A 54 26.26 -16.09 10.03
C LEU A 54 25.60 -17.47 10.10
N LEU A 55 24.30 -17.56 9.78
CA LEU A 55 23.63 -18.77 9.28
C LEU A 55 22.34 -18.35 8.53
N GLY A 56 22.36 -18.42 7.18
CA GLY A 56 21.17 -18.45 6.30
C GLY A 56 20.16 -17.29 6.41
N GLY A 57 20.52 -16.08 5.99
CA GLY A 57 19.64 -14.91 6.09
C GLY A 57 18.70 -14.73 4.91
N HIS A 58 17.57 -15.44 4.86
CA HIS A 58 16.40 -14.88 4.19
C HIS A 58 15.96 -13.69 5.04
N SER A 59 16.16 -12.46 4.55
CA SER A 59 15.70 -11.26 5.25
C SER A 59 14.19 -11.33 5.36
N MET A 60 13.68 -11.66 6.55
CA MET A 60 12.25 -11.57 6.84
C MET A 60 11.84 -10.10 6.75
N ILE A 61 10.76 -9.80 6.02
CA ILE A 61 10.23 -8.43 5.98
C ILE A 61 9.71 -8.07 7.37
N GLU A 62 10.16 -6.94 7.89
CA GLU A 62 9.78 -6.47 9.21
C GLU A 62 8.45 -5.71 9.19
N LYS A 63 7.69 -5.80 10.29
CA LYS A 63 6.40 -5.11 10.48
C LYS A 63 6.48 -3.60 10.16
N GLY A 64 7.54 -2.93 10.61
CA GLY A 64 7.75 -1.51 10.36
C GLY A 64 8.00 -1.20 8.87
N GLN A 65 8.70 -2.08 8.15
CA GLN A 65 8.93 -1.92 6.72
C GLN A 65 7.63 -2.07 5.93
N VAL A 66 6.79 -3.07 6.26
CA VAL A 66 5.48 -3.25 5.60
C VAL A 66 4.61 -2.00 5.77
N VAL A 67 4.56 -1.43 6.97
CA VAL A 67 3.77 -0.22 7.25
C VAL A 67 4.21 0.97 6.39
N LEU A 68 5.53 1.21 6.30
CA LEU A 68 6.07 2.29 5.47
C LEU A 68 5.75 2.08 3.99
N MET A 69 6.03 0.87 3.48
CA MET A 69 5.76 0.51 2.09
C MET A 69 4.27 0.59 1.73
N LEU A 70 3.37 0.21 2.64
CA LEU A 70 1.93 0.35 2.47
C LEU A 70 1.51 1.82 2.38
N GLY A 71 2.07 2.71 3.20
CA GLY A 71 1.81 4.14 3.10
C GLY A 71 2.24 4.71 1.74
N GLU A 72 3.49 4.44 1.35
CA GLU A 72 4.10 4.95 0.12
C GLU A 72 3.39 4.45 -1.14
N SER A 73 3.21 3.13 -1.26
CA SER A 73 2.52 2.54 -2.41
C SER A 73 1.07 2.96 -2.51
N GLY A 74 0.41 3.21 -1.37
CA GLY A 74 -0.98 3.66 -1.34
C GLY A 74 -1.14 5.08 -1.85
N GLY A 75 -0.30 5.99 -1.35
CA GLY A 75 -0.27 7.37 -1.82
C GLY A 75 0.13 7.47 -3.30
N ALA A 76 1.11 6.67 -3.74
CA ALA A 76 1.50 6.61 -5.15
C ALA A 76 0.38 6.09 -6.05
N PHE A 77 -0.35 5.07 -5.61
CA PHE A 77 -1.45 4.50 -6.36
C PHE A 77 -2.60 5.51 -6.55
N THR A 78 -3.05 6.18 -5.48
CA THR A 78 -4.13 7.17 -5.62
C THR A 78 -3.67 8.41 -6.39
N ALA A 79 -2.42 8.84 -6.23
CA ALA A 79 -1.85 9.92 -7.03
C ALA A 79 -1.82 9.60 -8.53
N ALA A 80 -1.71 8.33 -8.92
CA ALA A 80 -1.70 7.92 -10.32
C ALA A 80 -3.01 8.23 -11.05
N PHE A 81 -4.13 8.46 -10.37
CA PHE A 81 -5.40 8.81 -11.02
C PHE A 81 -6.18 9.92 -10.32
N ARG A 82 -5.58 10.59 -9.33
CA ARG A 82 -6.19 11.77 -8.71
C ARG A 82 -6.29 12.92 -9.70
N GLY A 83 -7.48 13.50 -9.82
CA GLY A 83 -7.74 14.66 -10.69
C GLY A 83 -7.78 14.35 -12.18
N VAL A 84 -7.75 13.09 -12.60
CA VAL A 84 -8.05 12.74 -13.99
C VAL A 84 -9.53 12.99 -14.28
N THR A 85 -9.85 13.45 -15.48
CA THR A 85 -11.25 13.67 -15.88
C THR A 85 -12.00 12.34 -16.03
N GLY A 86 -13.34 12.37 -16.01
CA GLY A 86 -14.14 11.17 -16.27
C GLY A 86 -13.83 10.53 -17.64
N GLY A 87 -13.62 11.33 -18.69
CA GLY A 87 -13.23 10.83 -20.01
C GLY A 87 -11.88 10.13 -20.03
N GLN A 88 -10.91 10.64 -19.26
CA GLN A 88 -9.60 10.02 -19.06
C GLN A 88 -9.69 8.74 -18.22
N PHE A 89 -10.48 8.76 -17.15
CA PHE A 89 -10.65 7.63 -16.23
C PHE A 89 -11.24 6.41 -16.93
N HIS A 90 -12.23 6.65 -17.80
CA HIS A 90 -12.97 5.61 -18.53
C HIS A 90 -12.40 5.30 -19.92
N PHE A 91 -11.33 5.98 -20.34
CA PHE A 91 -10.70 5.71 -21.64
C PHE A 91 -10.16 4.27 -21.69
N LYS A 92 -10.56 3.52 -22.73
CA LYS A 92 -10.01 2.19 -23.02
C LYS A 92 -9.04 2.28 -24.20
N PRO A 93 -7.76 1.86 -24.03
CA PRO A 93 -6.79 1.89 -25.13
C PRO A 93 -7.07 0.85 -26.22
N ALA A 94 -7.80 -0.23 -25.88
CA ALA A 94 -8.32 -1.22 -26.80
C ALA A 94 -9.54 -1.93 -26.16
N PRO A 95 -10.41 -2.62 -26.94
CA PRO A 95 -11.61 -3.28 -26.41
C PRO A 95 -11.31 -4.34 -25.32
N ASP A 96 -10.18 -5.03 -25.44
CA ASP A 96 -9.71 -6.10 -24.55
C ASP A 96 -8.76 -5.61 -23.44
N ARG A 97 -8.52 -4.31 -23.34
CA ARG A 97 -7.63 -3.70 -22.35
C ARG A 97 -8.43 -2.91 -21.32
N TRP A 98 -7.94 -2.93 -20.08
CA TRP A 98 -8.55 -2.18 -18.99
C TRP A 98 -8.25 -0.68 -19.11
N SER A 99 -9.26 0.13 -18.78
CA SER A 99 -9.14 1.56 -18.50
C SER A 99 -8.44 1.81 -17.15
N ILE A 100 -8.23 3.10 -16.82
CA ILE A 100 -7.79 3.48 -15.47
C ILE A 100 -8.85 3.07 -14.45
N ALA A 101 -10.14 3.27 -14.74
CA ALA A 101 -11.23 2.88 -13.87
C ALA A 101 -11.25 1.38 -13.57
N GLU A 102 -11.15 0.54 -14.61
CA GLU A 102 -11.14 -0.92 -14.48
C GLU A 102 -9.89 -1.42 -13.73
N THR A 103 -8.72 -0.84 -14.02
CA THR A 103 -7.47 -1.16 -13.32
C THR A 103 -7.54 -0.76 -11.85
N ALA A 104 -8.05 0.43 -11.56
CA ALA A 104 -8.16 0.92 -10.20
C ALA A 104 -9.18 0.12 -9.39
N GLU A 105 -10.31 -0.25 -9.99
CA GLU A 105 -11.32 -1.09 -9.34
C GLU A 105 -10.74 -2.46 -8.95
N HIS A 106 -10.02 -3.10 -9.86
CA HIS A 106 -9.38 -4.39 -9.59
C HIS A 106 -8.48 -4.31 -8.34
N VAL A 107 -7.62 -3.29 -8.27
CA VAL A 107 -6.71 -3.07 -7.14
C VAL A 107 -7.50 -2.78 -5.86
N THR A 108 -8.53 -1.94 -5.91
CA THR A 108 -9.36 -1.61 -4.74
C THR A 108 -10.13 -2.81 -4.20
N VAL A 109 -10.62 -3.71 -5.06
CA VAL A 109 -11.27 -4.95 -4.62
C VAL A 109 -10.23 -5.89 -3.97
N ALA A 110 -9.04 -6.03 -4.56
CA ALA A 110 -7.96 -6.83 -3.98
C ALA A 110 -7.49 -6.26 -2.62
N GLU A 111 -7.36 -4.94 -2.51
CA GLU A 111 -7.00 -4.20 -1.29
C GLU A 111 -8.02 -4.44 -0.17
N THR A 112 -9.31 -4.23 -0.46
CA THR A 112 -10.38 -4.37 0.54
C THR A 112 -10.56 -5.81 1.02
N GLY A 113 -10.47 -6.78 0.10
CA GLY A 113 -10.53 -8.20 0.43
C GLY A 113 -9.35 -8.65 1.28
N SER A 114 -8.13 -8.33 0.84
CA SER A 114 -6.90 -8.72 1.54
C SER A 114 -6.76 -8.00 2.88
N GLY A 115 -7.10 -6.71 2.96
CA GLY A 115 -7.11 -5.96 4.21
C GLY A 115 -8.08 -6.56 5.23
N LYS A 116 -9.29 -6.93 4.83
CA LYS A 116 -10.24 -7.65 5.70
C LYS A 116 -9.70 -9.02 6.13
N LEU A 117 -8.99 -9.73 5.25
CA LEU A 117 -8.34 -10.99 5.55
C LEU A 117 -7.25 -10.80 6.63
N ILE A 118 -6.37 -9.81 6.46
CA ILE A 118 -5.32 -9.41 7.43
C ILE A 118 -5.93 -9.08 8.79
N ARG A 119 -7.00 -8.28 8.83
CA ARG A 119 -7.63 -7.83 10.08
C ARG A 119 -8.53 -8.87 10.74
N GLY A 120 -9.23 -9.69 9.94
CA GLY A 120 -10.41 -10.42 10.40
C GLY A 120 -10.28 -11.94 10.44
N LYS A 121 -9.52 -12.55 9.52
CA LYS A 121 -9.44 -14.02 9.39
C LYS A 121 -8.16 -14.63 9.92
N LEU A 122 -7.09 -13.86 10.02
CA LEU A 122 -5.76 -14.44 10.25
C LEU A 122 -5.40 -14.70 11.71
N VAL A 123 -6.29 -14.42 12.66
CA VAL A 123 -5.98 -14.43 14.11
C VAL A 123 -6.93 -15.31 14.94
N ARG A 124 -7.55 -16.31 14.32
CA ARG A 124 -8.58 -17.13 15.01
C ARG A 124 -8.22 -18.60 15.19
N GLU A 125 -7.37 -19.16 14.35
CA GLU A 125 -7.01 -20.59 14.38
C GLU A 125 -5.50 -20.77 14.17
N ALA A 126 -4.91 -21.77 14.82
CA ALA A 126 -3.51 -22.12 14.62
C ALA A 126 -3.28 -22.62 13.19
N THR A 127 -2.34 -22.02 12.48
CA THR A 127 -1.98 -22.48 11.14
C THR A 127 -1.13 -23.74 11.23
N ALA A 128 -1.43 -24.73 10.38
CA ALA A 128 -0.65 -25.96 10.28
C ALA A 128 0.83 -25.65 9.98
N PRO A 129 1.81 -26.29 10.66
CA PRO A 129 3.24 -26.05 10.44
C PRO A 129 3.67 -26.20 8.98
N GLU A 130 3.07 -27.14 8.25
CA GLU A 130 3.35 -27.40 6.84
C GLU A 130 2.98 -26.22 5.94
N LEU A 131 1.93 -25.47 6.31
CA LEU A 131 1.50 -24.28 5.58
C LEU A 131 2.39 -23.08 5.91
N LEU A 132 2.84 -22.94 7.16
CA LEU A 132 3.81 -21.92 7.58
C LEU A 132 5.16 -22.12 6.90
N ALA A 133 5.64 -23.37 6.80
CA ALA A 133 6.90 -23.67 6.12
C ALA A 133 6.92 -23.19 4.65
N GLN A 134 5.77 -23.18 3.98
CA GLN A 134 5.62 -22.69 2.60
C GLN A 134 5.67 -21.15 2.48
N THR A 135 5.61 -20.42 3.59
CA THR A 135 5.76 -18.96 3.61
C THR A 135 7.22 -18.50 3.55
N VAL A 136 8.17 -19.38 3.83
CA VAL A 136 9.60 -19.03 3.80
C VAL A 136 10.01 -18.62 2.39
N GLY A 137 10.58 -17.41 2.25
CA GLY A 137 11.01 -16.86 0.96
C GLY A 137 9.86 -16.49 0.01
N ALA A 138 8.63 -16.36 0.50
CA ALA A 138 7.49 -16.02 -0.36
C ALA A 138 7.62 -14.65 -1.04
N GLU A 139 8.44 -13.75 -0.50
CA GLU A 139 8.77 -12.44 -1.07
C GLU A 139 9.36 -12.57 -2.48
N GLU A 140 10.24 -13.54 -2.70
CA GLU A 140 10.81 -13.81 -4.03
C GLU A 140 9.74 -14.29 -5.02
N ARG A 141 8.75 -15.05 -4.53
CA ARG A 141 7.60 -15.50 -5.33
C ARG A 141 6.69 -14.33 -5.67
N VAL A 142 6.42 -13.45 -4.72
CA VAL A 142 5.66 -12.20 -4.92
C VAL A 142 6.35 -11.34 -5.98
N ASP A 143 7.66 -11.10 -5.82
CA ASP A 143 8.45 -10.26 -6.71
C ASP A 143 8.56 -10.86 -8.11
N GLY A 144 8.92 -12.13 -8.20
CA GLY A 144 9.05 -12.83 -9.46
C GLY A 144 7.72 -12.89 -10.23
N ARG A 145 6.58 -12.98 -9.54
CA ARG A 145 5.26 -12.99 -10.19
C ARG A 145 4.84 -11.58 -10.63
N LEU A 146 5.01 -10.56 -9.78
CA LEU A 146 4.52 -9.22 -10.05
C LEU A 146 5.44 -8.41 -10.98
N ALA A 147 6.72 -8.77 -11.09
CA ALA A 147 7.65 -8.19 -12.06
C ALA A 147 7.39 -8.65 -13.51
N LYS A 148 6.83 -9.86 -13.71
CA LYS A 148 6.57 -10.40 -15.06
C LYS A 148 5.31 -9.79 -15.65
N ARG A 149 5.45 -8.75 -16.47
CA ARG A 149 4.32 -8.03 -17.12
C ARG A 149 3.88 -8.65 -18.45
N ASP A 150 4.74 -9.45 -19.07
CA ASP A 150 4.54 -10.19 -20.31
C ASP A 150 3.76 -11.52 -20.15
N GLN A 151 3.59 -11.99 -18.91
CA GLN A 151 2.83 -13.19 -18.59
C GLN A 151 1.52 -12.81 -17.87
N PRO A 152 0.46 -12.46 -18.62
CA PRO A 152 -0.82 -12.11 -18.01
C PRO A 152 -1.34 -13.30 -17.21
N PHE A 153 -1.71 -13.05 -15.95
CA PHE A 153 -2.50 -13.98 -15.18
C PHE A 153 -3.93 -13.47 -15.17
N PRO A 154 -4.91 -14.25 -15.65
CA PRO A 154 -6.30 -13.85 -15.55
C PRO A 154 -6.64 -13.64 -14.07
N ALA A 155 -7.12 -12.45 -13.75
CA ALA A 155 -7.55 -12.14 -12.41
C ALA A 155 -8.77 -13.04 -12.06
N PRO A 156 -8.84 -13.60 -10.84
CA PRO A 156 -10.00 -14.37 -10.42
C PRO A 156 -11.31 -13.57 -10.56
N ASP A 157 -12.43 -14.25 -10.87
CA ASP A 157 -13.72 -13.61 -11.15
C ASP A 157 -14.17 -12.60 -10.07
N PHE A 158 -13.89 -12.91 -8.79
CA PHE A 158 -14.30 -12.07 -7.66
C PHE A 158 -13.54 -10.74 -7.55
N VAL A 159 -12.40 -10.58 -8.25
CA VAL A 159 -11.63 -9.32 -8.33
C VAL A 159 -11.72 -8.66 -9.71
N LEU A 160 -12.60 -9.14 -10.59
CA LEU A 160 -12.84 -8.47 -11.86
C LEU A 160 -13.59 -7.14 -11.65
N PRO A 161 -13.27 -6.12 -12.47
CA PRO A 161 -13.99 -4.86 -12.45
C PRO A 161 -15.44 -5.08 -12.92
N THR A 162 -16.39 -4.49 -12.20
CA THR A 162 -17.83 -4.55 -12.53
C THR A 162 -18.46 -3.16 -12.56
N GLY A 163 -17.67 -2.09 -12.45
CA GLY A 163 -18.15 -0.71 -12.40
C GLY A 163 -18.69 -0.31 -11.02
N ARG A 164 -18.13 -0.86 -9.93
CA ARG A 164 -18.59 -0.59 -8.55
C ARG A 164 -18.46 0.87 -8.14
N TRP A 165 -17.39 1.52 -8.61
CA TRP A 165 -17.10 2.93 -8.37
C TRP A 165 -16.80 3.60 -9.69
N THR A 166 -17.46 4.72 -9.96
CA THR A 166 -17.51 5.30 -11.30
C THR A 166 -16.67 6.57 -11.43
N THR A 167 -16.23 7.14 -10.31
CA THR A 167 -15.39 8.34 -10.27
C THR A 167 -14.03 8.05 -9.63
N PRO A 168 -12.98 8.79 -10.02
CA PRO A 168 -11.69 8.75 -9.33
C PRO A 168 -11.83 8.97 -7.82
N GLU A 169 -12.66 9.93 -7.41
CA GLU A 169 -12.81 10.33 -6.01
C GLU A 169 -13.43 9.22 -5.15
N GLU A 170 -14.48 8.56 -5.65
CA GLU A 170 -15.09 7.40 -4.97
C GLU A 170 -14.07 6.26 -4.80
N MET A 171 -13.32 5.97 -5.86
CA MET A 171 -12.32 4.90 -5.85
C MET A 171 -11.19 5.18 -4.85
N ILE A 172 -10.70 6.42 -4.83
CA ILE A 172 -9.68 6.89 -3.88
C ILE A 172 -10.18 6.75 -2.45
N ALA A 173 -11.40 7.20 -2.17
CA ALA A 173 -11.93 7.17 -0.81
C ALA A 173 -12.01 5.74 -0.26
N VAL A 174 -12.53 4.79 -1.05
CA VAL A 174 -12.64 3.39 -0.63
C VAL A 174 -11.27 2.73 -0.46
N PHE A 175 -10.35 3.00 -1.39
CA PHE A 175 -9.00 2.46 -1.31
C PHE A 175 -8.26 2.99 -0.06
N GLU A 176 -8.29 4.31 0.16
CA GLU A 176 -7.61 4.96 1.29
C GLU A 176 -8.19 4.51 2.64
N GLU A 177 -9.52 4.38 2.75
CA GLU A 177 -10.17 3.83 3.95
C GLU A 177 -9.64 2.41 4.27
N SER A 178 -9.62 1.53 3.26
CA SER A 178 -9.14 0.16 3.45
C SER A 178 -7.65 0.09 3.79
N ARG A 179 -6.83 0.89 3.09
CA ARG A 179 -5.38 0.95 3.29
C ARG A 179 -5.05 1.44 4.69
N GLN A 180 -5.70 2.53 5.11
CA GLN A 180 -5.48 3.10 6.44
C GLN A 180 -5.90 2.12 7.55
N ALA A 181 -7.06 1.48 7.42
CA ALA A 181 -7.49 0.46 8.37
C ALA A 181 -6.51 -0.72 8.47
N THR A 182 -5.91 -1.13 7.34
CA THR A 182 -4.90 -2.20 7.31
C THR A 182 -3.61 -1.75 7.98
N ILE A 183 -3.12 -0.54 7.68
CA ILE A 183 -1.93 0.05 8.31
C ILE A 183 -2.13 0.17 9.82
N ASP A 184 -3.25 0.72 10.28
CA ASP A 184 -3.53 0.92 11.69
C ASP A 184 -3.59 -0.40 12.45
N PHE A 185 -4.23 -1.42 11.86
CA PHE A 185 -4.23 -2.76 12.43
C PHE A 185 -2.82 -3.34 12.52
N ILE A 186 -2.04 -3.30 11.44
CA ILE A 186 -0.68 -3.84 11.47
C ILE A 186 0.15 -3.13 12.53
N LYS A 187 0.06 -1.79 12.66
CA LYS A 187 0.79 -1.02 13.67
C LYS A 187 0.42 -1.43 15.10
N THR A 188 -0.87 -1.56 15.38
CA THR A 188 -1.41 -1.68 16.74
C THR A 188 -1.58 -3.12 17.23
N THR A 189 -1.68 -4.10 16.34
CA THR A 189 -1.86 -5.50 16.72
C THR A 189 -0.66 -6.04 17.51
N GLU A 190 -0.97 -6.74 18.60
CA GLU A 190 -0.01 -7.50 19.43
C GLU A 190 0.21 -8.92 18.88
N HIS A 191 -0.61 -9.36 17.93
CA HIS A 191 -0.47 -10.66 17.30
C HIS A 191 0.77 -10.70 16.40
N ASP A 192 1.50 -11.80 16.46
CA ASP A 192 2.58 -12.09 15.53
C ASP A 192 2.00 -12.48 14.15
N LEU A 193 2.09 -11.53 13.21
CA LEU A 193 1.57 -11.68 11.85
C LEU A 193 2.31 -12.74 11.02
N THR A 194 3.40 -13.32 11.53
CA THR A 194 4.15 -14.40 10.88
C THR A 194 3.68 -15.80 11.29
N THR A 195 2.86 -15.90 12.34
CA THR A 195 2.42 -17.19 12.92
C THR A 195 1.20 -17.81 12.26
N PHE A 196 0.68 -17.15 11.23
CA PHE A 196 -0.42 -17.67 10.43
C PHE A 196 -0.10 -17.62 8.95
N ALA A 197 -0.81 -18.39 8.15
CA ALA A 197 -0.73 -18.31 6.70
C ALA A 197 -2.09 -18.55 6.04
N VAL A 198 -2.38 -17.79 4.98
CA VAL A 198 -3.52 -18.06 4.11
C VAL A 198 -3.06 -18.07 2.64
N PRO A 199 -3.48 -19.06 1.85
CA PRO A 199 -3.14 -19.12 0.43
C PRO A 199 -3.72 -17.96 -0.39
N HIS A 200 -2.85 -17.31 -1.15
CA HIS A 200 -3.23 -16.43 -2.26
C HIS A 200 -3.40 -17.26 -3.55
N PRO A 201 -4.42 -16.98 -4.39
CA PRO A 201 -4.76 -17.79 -5.57
C PRO A 201 -3.61 -18.05 -6.56
N ALA A 202 -2.71 -17.08 -6.72
CA ALA A 202 -1.57 -17.17 -7.64
C ALA A 202 -0.21 -17.32 -6.97
N LEU A 203 -0.14 -17.07 -5.66
CA LEU A 203 1.11 -16.94 -4.92
C LEU A 203 1.23 -17.98 -3.81
N GLY A 204 0.28 -18.92 -3.68
CA GLY A 204 0.30 -19.92 -2.62
C GLY A 204 0.27 -19.28 -1.22
N PRO A 205 0.73 -20.00 -0.19
CA PRO A 205 0.66 -19.53 1.20
C PRO A 205 1.50 -18.26 1.42
N LEU A 206 0.88 -17.27 2.07
CA LEU A 206 1.51 -16.05 2.54
C LEU A 206 1.11 -15.82 4.01
N ASN A 207 2.06 -15.40 4.83
CA ASN A 207 1.77 -14.89 6.18
C ASN A 207 1.23 -13.46 6.13
N GLY A 208 0.89 -12.88 7.29
CA GLY A 208 0.24 -11.56 7.35
C GLY A 208 1.10 -10.41 6.87
N LEU A 209 2.39 -10.44 7.18
CA LEU A 209 3.33 -9.44 6.67
C LEU A 209 3.50 -9.58 5.16
N GLN A 210 3.53 -10.81 4.65
CA GLN A 210 3.64 -11.11 3.22
C GLN A 210 2.38 -10.77 2.43
N TRP A 211 1.19 -10.90 3.02
CA TRP A 211 -0.04 -10.35 2.44
C TRP A 211 0.02 -8.82 2.33
N GLY A 212 0.55 -8.14 3.36
CA GLY A 212 0.83 -6.70 3.28
C GLY A 212 1.84 -6.36 2.19
N TYR A 213 2.92 -7.15 2.08
CA TYR A 213 3.92 -6.98 1.02
C TYR A 213 3.35 -7.20 -0.38
N PHE A 214 2.48 -8.19 -0.56
CA PHE A 214 1.74 -8.40 -1.80
C PHE A 214 0.93 -7.16 -2.19
N LEU A 215 0.19 -6.54 -1.26
CA LEU A 215 -0.58 -5.33 -1.54
C LEU A 215 0.30 -4.18 -2.04
N VAL A 216 1.49 -4.00 -1.46
CA VAL A 216 2.48 -3.02 -1.93
C VAL A 216 2.87 -3.30 -3.38
N ARG A 217 3.34 -4.51 -3.67
CA ARG A 217 3.84 -4.88 -5.00
C ARG A 217 2.73 -4.89 -6.05
N HIS A 218 1.51 -5.22 -5.65
CA HIS A 218 0.33 -5.20 -6.51
C HIS A 218 -0.03 -3.78 -6.95
N CYS A 219 -0.02 -2.81 -6.01
CA CYS A 219 -0.17 -1.40 -6.35
C CYS A 219 0.89 -0.94 -7.34
N VAL A 220 2.18 -1.20 -7.07
CA VAL A 220 3.29 -0.78 -7.95
C VAL A 220 3.09 -1.29 -9.37
N ARG A 221 2.78 -2.59 -9.53
CA ARG A 221 2.52 -3.18 -10.84
C ARG A 221 1.37 -2.48 -11.59
N HIS A 222 0.30 -2.13 -10.89
CA HIS A 222 -0.89 -1.54 -11.52
C HIS A 222 -0.77 -0.02 -11.74
N ILE A 223 0.11 0.68 -11.02
CA ILE A 223 0.52 2.05 -11.38
C ILE A 223 1.15 2.05 -12.77
N GLU A 224 2.06 1.11 -13.05
CA GLU A 224 2.67 0.99 -14.39
C GLU A 224 1.62 0.72 -15.48
N GLN A 225 0.59 -0.07 -15.17
CA GLN A 225 -0.53 -0.30 -16.08
C GLN A 225 -1.37 0.96 -16.31
N ILE A 226 -1.58 1.79 -15.28
CA ILE A 226 -2.25 3.09 -15.43
C ILE A 226 -1.41 4.03 -16.31
N ASP A 227 -0.10 4.05 -16.12
CA ASP A 227 0.81 4.87 -16.92
C ASP A 227 0.81 4.44 -18.40
N GLU A 228 0.69 3.15 -18.69
CA GLU A 228 0.48 2.66 -20.07
C GLU A 228 -0.82 3.15 -20.70
N VAL A 229 -1.92 3.17 -19.94
CA VAL A 229 -3.21 3.69 -20.44
C VAL A 229 -3.07 5.17 -20.80
N LYS A 230 -2.39 5.95 -19.95
CA LYS A 230 -2.13 7.38 -20.20
C LYS A 230 -1.21 7.64 -21.40
N ALA A 231 -0.29 6.71 -21.66
CA ALA A 231 0.63 6.79 -22.80
C ALA A 231 0.02 6.30 -24.12
N ALA A 232 -1.15 5.66 -24.08
CA ALA A 232 -1.79 5.09 -25.26
C ALA A 232 -2.29 6.17 -26.24
N ALA A 233 -2.27 5.83 -27.52
CA ALA A 233 -2.82 6.69 -28.57
C ALA A 233 -4.31 6.95 -28.34
N GLY A 234 -4.72 8.22 -28.42
CA GLY A 234 -6.12 8.63 -28.22
C GLY A 234 -6.50 8.93 -26.77
N TYR A 235 -5.60 8.74 -25.80
CA TYR A 235 -5.86 9.18 -24.43
C TYR A 235 -6.14 10.70 -24.40
N PRO A 236 -7.26 11.16 -23.79
CA PRO A 236 -7.60 12.58 -23.76
C PRO A 236 -6.55 13.40 -23.01
N LYS A 237 -6.17 14.56 -23.55
CA LYS A 237 -5.19 15.49 -22.95
C LYS A 237 -5.85 16.54 -22.07
#